data_AF-A0A2V5XT97-F1
#
_entry.id   AF-A0A2V5XT97-F1
#
_cell.length_a   1.000
_cell.length_b   1.000
_cell.length_c   1.000
_cell.angle_alpha   90.00
_cell.angle_beta   90.00
_cell.angle_gamma   90.00
#
_symmetry.space_group_name_H-M   'P 1'
#
loop_
_entity.id
_entity.type
_entity.pdbx_description
1 polymer ?
#
loop_
_entity_poly.entity_id
_entity_poly.type
_entity_poly.pdbx_seq_one_letter_code
_entity_poly.pdbx_strand_id
1 'polypeptide(L)'
;FEKYLANPASLAPDLRPSVLAVVGRYADEKTWSKLHELGLKTTSIEEKQNYYNALAEAIDPKLVKKTLPIALTDELPTSRAVFLVPAVARDSGHPDIAWEFAKANMKTLLAKIDAAGANRYAPGLFTFFSDDSRADELKSYAKNNLSAASAREVAKVVDEVQFRAEFKRRIGPQVNSWIDGKEHR
;
A
#
# COMPACT_ATOMS: atom_id res chain seq x y z
N PHE A 1 -18.11 5.60 11.95
CA PHE A 1 -18.17 4.16 11.62
C PHE A 1 -19.37 3.46 12.24
N GLU A 2 -19.61 3.56 13.55
CA GLU A 2 -20.75 2.89 14.22
C GLU A 2 -22.12 3.19 13.60
N LYS A 3 -22.41 4.46 13.28
CA LYS A 3 -23.64 4.84 12.57
C LYS A 3 -23.80 4.15 11.22
N TYR A 4 -22.69 4.00 10.48
CA TYR A 4 -22.66 3.29 9.20
C TYR A 4 -22.91 1.77 9.38
N LEU A 5 -22.36 1.17 10.44
CA LEU A 5 -22.61 -0.24 10.76
C LEU A 5 -24.07 -0.51 11.09
N ALA A 6 -24.73 0.40 11.83
CA ALA A 6 -26.14 0.28 12.17
C ALA A 6 -27.06 0.58 10.97
N ASN A 7 -26.68 1.55 10.15
CA ASN A 7 -27.43 1.96 8.97
C ASN A 7 -26.46 2.38 7.84
N PRO A 8 -26.19 1.51 6.85
CA PRO A 8 -25.30 1.85 5.73
C PRO A 8 -25.75 3.06 4.91
N ALA A 9 -27.06 3.38 4.90
CA ALA A 9 -27.60 4.56 4.23
C ALA A 9 -27.30 5.87 4.98
N SER A 10 -26.80 5.81 6.23
CA SER A 10 -26.34 6.99 6.97
C SER A 10 -25.07 7.63 6.40
N LEU A 11 -24.37 6.91 5.51
CA LEU A 11 -23.19 7.40 4.83
C LEU A 11 -23.40 7.35 3.31
N ALA A 12 -23.44 8.54 2.69
CA ALA A 12 -23.54 8.68 1.24
C ALA A 12 -22.44 7.87 0.54
N PRO A 13 -22.75 7.13 -0.53
CA PRO A 13 -21.79 6.29 -1.24
C PRO A 13 -20.46 6.99 -1.55
N ASP A 14 -20.51 8.22 -2.06
CA ASP A 14 -19.32 9.01 -2.44
C ASP A 14 -18.40 9.34 -1.26
N LEU A 15 -18.91 9.33 -0.02
CA LEU A 15 -18.13 9.57 1.19
C LEU A 15 -17.54 8.28 1.78
N ARG A 16 -18.02 7.10 1.35
CA ARG A 16 -17.59 5.81 1.92
C ARG A 16 -16.10 5.56 1.78
N PRO A 17 -15.45 5.75 0.62
CA PRO A 17 -14.02 5.50 0.48
C PRO A 17 -13.19 6.32 1.48
N SER A 18 -13.46 7.63 1.57
CA SER A 18 -12.71 8.54 2.45
C SER A 18 -12.93 8.23 3.93
N VAL A 19 -14.18 7.98 4.33
CA VAL A 19 -14.50 7.64 5.73
C VAL A 19 -13.90 6.29 6.10
N LEU A 20 -14.03 5.28 5.24
CA LEU A 20 -13.47 3.95 5.49
C LEU A 20 -11.94 3.97 5.50
N ALA A 21 -11.30 4.79 4.66
CA ALA A 21 -9.85 4.97 4.71
C ALA A 21 -9.39 5.49 6.09
N VAL A 22 -10.05 6.51 6.65
CA VAL A 22 -9.74 7.01 8.00
C VAL A 22 -10.00 5.95 9.08
N VAL A 23 -11.11 5.21 8.97
CA VAL A 23 -11.45 4.13 9.91
C VAL A 23 -10.40 3.02 9.86
N GLY A 24 -9.99 2.61 8.66
CA GLY A 24 -8.96 1.61 8.44
C GLY A 24 -7.60 2.05 8.94
N ARG A 25 -7.22 3.31 8.65
CA ARG A 25 -5.96 3.91 9.05
C ARG A 25 -5.71 3.83 10.55
N TYR A 26 -6.73 4.16 11.33
CA TYR A 26 -6.67 4.16 12.80
C TYR A 26 -7.39 2.96 13.43
N ALA A 27 -7.54 1.87 12.68
CA ALA A 27 -8.21 0.67 13.17
C ALA A 27 -7.43 0.04 14.33
N ASP A 28 -8.17 -0.45 15.32
CA ASP A 28 -7.71 -1.48 16.24
C ASP A 28 -8.10 -2.88 15.72
N GLU A 29 -7.72 -3.93 16.45
CA GLU A 29 -8.03 -5.32 16.10
C GLU A 29 -9.53 -5.56 15.89
N LYS A 30 -10.38 -4.93 16.71
CA LYS A 30 -11.84 -5.05 16.63
C LYS A 30 -12.38 -4.41 15.35
N THR A 31 -11.92 -3.20 15.04
CA THR A 31 -12.32 -2.43 13.86
C THR A 31 -11.84 -3.11 12.58
N TRP A 32 -10.60 -3.57 12.56
CA TRP A 32 -10.05 -4.36 11.45
C TRP A 32 -10.87 -5.62 11.20
N SER A 33 -11.17 -6.37 12.27
CA SER A 33 -11.95 -7.61 12.15
C SER A 33 -13.36 -7.33 11.64
N LYS A 34 -13.96 -6.19 12.04
CA LYS A 34 -15.26 -5.78 11.53
C LYS A 34 -15.22 -5.41 10.05
N LEU A 35 -14.22 -4.66 9.60
CA LEU A 35 -14.03 -4.32 8.19
C LEU A 35 -13.83 -5.59 7.35
N HIS A 36 -13.01 -6.52 7.82
CA HIS A 36 -12.75 -7.80 7.17
C HIS A 36 -14.02 -8.66 7.07
N GLU A 37 -14.79 -8.76 8.16
CA GLU A 37 -16.09 -9.45 8.18
C GLU A 37 -17.08 -8.88 7.16
N LEU A 38 -17.17 -7.54 7.04
CA LEU A 38 -18.01 -6.88 6.05
C LEU A 38 -17.54 -7.16 4.63
N GLY A 39 -16.22 -7.15 4.40
CA GLY A 39 -15.59 -7.51 3.13
C GLY A 39 -15.88 -8.95 2.70
N LEU A 40 -15.90 -9.88 3.64
CA LEU A 40 -16.24 -11.29 3.38
C LEU A 40 -17.72 -11.48 3.04
N LYS A 41 -18.62 -10.77 3.72
CA LYS A 41 -20.08 -10.93 3.59
C LYS A 41 -20.69 -10.19 2.40
N THR A 42 -20.07 -9.11 1.94
CA THR A 42 -20.65 -8.27 0.90
C THR A 42 -20.63 -8.96 -0.48
N THR A 43 -21.74 -8.83 -1.20
CA THR A 43 -21.84 -9.18 -2.63
C THR A 43 -21.55 -8.00 -3.54
N SER A 44 -21.49 -6.77 -3.01
CA SER A 44 -21.15 -5.58 -3.77
C SER A 44 -19.64 -5.53 -4.02
N ILE A 45 -19.29 -5.45 -5.30
CA ILE A 45 -17.92 -5.33 -5.77
C ILE A 45 -17.26 -4.04 -5.26
N GLU A 46 -18.02 -2.94 -5.25
CA GLU A 46 -17.56 -1.63 -4.79
C GLU A 46 -17.32 -1.62 -3.28
N GLU A 47 -18.29 -2.09 -2.50
CA GLU A 47 -18.14 -2.16 -1.04
C GLU A 47 -17.00 -3.09 -0.65
N LYS A 48 -16.84 -4.21 -1.35
CA LYS A 48 -15.68 -5.08 -1.17
C LYS A 48 -14.40 -4.28 -1.35
N GLN A 49 -14.22 -3.56 -2.47
CA GLN A 49 -13.02 -2.74 -2.66
C GLN A 49 -12.81 -1.73 -1.53
N ASN A 50 -13.87 -1.05 -1.09
CA ASN A 50 -13.79 -0.06 -0.01
C ASN A 50 -13.30 -0.68 1.30
N TYR A 51 -13.80 -1.85 1.69
CA TYR A 51 -13.36 -2.51 2.92
C TYR A 51 -11.90 -2.97 2.85
N TYR A 52 -11.46 -3.58 1.75
CA TYR A 52 -10.08 -4.04 1.63
C TYR A 52 -9.08 -2.90 1.47
N ASN A 53 -9.47 -1.79 0.82
CA ASN A 53 -8.67 -0.56 0.84
C ASN A 53 -8.52 -0.02 2.26
N ALA A 54 -9.60 -0.03 3.06
CA ALA A 54 -9.52 0.35 4.46
C ALA A 54 -8.57 -0.55 5.26
N LEU A 55 -8.56 -1.87 5.02
CA LEU A 55 -7.58 -2.75 5.67
C LEU A 55 -6.14 -2.39 5.29
N ALA A 56 -5.90 -1.96 4.05
CA ALA A 56 -4.57 -1.58 3.56
C ALA A 56 -4.05 -0.25 4.13
N GLU A 57 -4.93 0.61 4.62
CA GLU A 57 -4.59 1.91 5.23
C GLU A 57 -4.02 1.80 6.64
N ALA A 58 -4.18 0.65 7.31
CA ALA A 58 -3.85 0.48 8.73
C ALA A 58 -2.39 0.86 9.04
N ILE A 59 -2.19 1.74 10.04
CA ILE A 59 -0.85 2.18 10.47
C ILE A 59 -0.25 1.30 11.57
N ASP A 60 -1.02 0.39 12.17
CA ASP A 60 -0.48 -0.59 13.12
C ASP A 60 0.27 -1.70 12.35
N PRO A 61 1.59 -1.87 12.55
CA PRO A 61 2.38 -2.93 11.91
C PRO A 61 1.79 -4.34 12.07
N LYS A 62 1.08 -4.62 13.16
CA LYS A 62 0.43 -5.92 13.40
C LYS A 62 -0.72 -6.13 12.41
N LEU A 63 -1.54 -5.11 12.19
CA LEU A 63 -2.66 -5.16 11.24
C LEU A 63 -2.18 -5.18 9.78
N VAL A 64 -1.08 -4.47 9.48
CA VAL A 64 -0.40 -4.56 8.18
C VAL A 64 0.01 -6.01 7.88
N LYS A 65 0.74 -6.64 8.82
CA LYS A 65 1.16 -8.05 8.71
C LYS A 65 0.00 -9.03 8.64
N LYS A 66 -1.15 -8.68 9.22
CA LYS A 66 -2.40 -9.47 9.13
C LYS A 66 -3.10 -9.31 7.78
N THR A 67 -2.99 -8.14 7.15
CA THR A 67 -3.66 -7.83 5.87
C THR A 67 -2.93 -8.43 4.68
N LEU A 68 -1.60 -8.38 4.66
CA LEU A 68 -0.78 -8.84 3.53
C LEU A 68 -1.05 -10.30 3.08
N PRO A 69 -1.19 -11.30 3.99
CA PRO A 69 -1.48 -12.68 3.62
C PRO A 69 -2.76 -12.88 2.80
N ILE A 70 -3.75 -11.98 2.91
CA ILE A 70 -5.00 -12.05 2.15
C ILE A 70 -4.71 -12.10 0.64
N ALA A 71 -3.67 -11.39 0.18
CA ALA A 71 -3.26 -11.35 -1.24
C ALA A 71 -2.84 -12.73 -1.80
N LEU A 72 -2.52 -13.68 -0.92
CA LEU A 72 -2.11 -15.04 -1.31
C LEU A 72 -3.30 -16.01 -1.32
N THR A 73 -4.44 -15.63 -0.74
CA THR A 73 -5.63 -16.47 -0.63
C THR A 73 -6.59 -16.27 -1.82
N ASP A 74 -7.71 -16.98 -1.79
CA ASP A 74 -8.82 -16.83 -2.74
C ASP A 74 -9.96 -15.94 -2.21
N GLU A 75 -9.72 -15.23 -1.11
CA GLU A 75 -10.68 -14.33 -0.49
C GLU A 75 -11.07 -13.15 -1.41
N LEU A 76 -10.10 -12.70 -2.21
CA LEU A 76 -10.28 -11.69 -3.24
C LEU A 76 -10.14 -12.31 -4.63
N PRO A 77 -10.93 -11.87 -5.62
CA PRO A 77 -10.66 -12.22 -7.01
C PRO A 77 -9.27 -11.73 -7.41
N THR A 78 -8.61 -12.46 -8.30
CA THR A 78 -7.23 -12.17 -8.77
C THR A 78 -7.05 -10.71 -9.17
N SER A 79 -8.03 -10.11 -9.87
CA SER A 79 -8.01 -8.71 -10.29
C SER A 79 -7.96 -7.69 -9.14
N ARG A 80 -8.18 -8.10 -7.89
CA ARG A 80 -8.08 -7.28 -6.68
C ARG A 80 -6.92 -7.72 -5.79
N ALA A 81 -6.72 -9.03 -5.63
CA ALA A 81 -5.65 -9.59 -4.79
C ALA A 81 -4.26 -9.04 -5.18
N VAL A 82 -4.00 -8.89 -6.49
CA VAL A 82 -2.73 -8.37 -7.01
C VAL A 82 -2.44 -6.92 -6.64
N PHE A 83 -3.46 -6.15 -6.24
CA PHE A 83 -3.28 -4.75 -5.84
C PHE A 83 -3.21 -4.55 -4.32
N LEU A 84 -3.48 -5.59 -3.52
CA LEU A 84 -3.53 -5.44 -2.06
C LEU A 84 -2.15 -5.14 -1.46
N VAL A 85 -1.09 -5.83 -1.87
CA VAL A 85 0.26 -5.56 -1.38
C VAL A 85 0.76 -4.18 -1.83
N PRO A 86 0.61 -3.75 -3.09
CA PRO A 86 0.87 -2.36 -3.49
C PRO A 86 0.06 -1.32 -2.71
N ALA A 87 -1.22 -1.57 -2.43
CA ALA A 87 -2.03 -0.66 -1.62
C ALA A 87 -1.48 -0.53 -0.20
N VAL A 88 -1.14 -1.66 0.45
CA VAL A 88 -0.50 -1.64 1.77
C VAL A 88 0.81 -0.85 1.73
N ALA A 89 1.65 -1.07 0.71
CA ALA A 89 2.92 -0.35 0.58
C ALA A 89 2.73 1.16 0.47
N ARG A 90 1.68 1.60 -0.25
CA ARG A 90 1.35 3.01 -0.47
C ARG A 90 0.73 3.68 0.76
N ASP A 91 -0.24 3.02 1.37
CA ASP A 91 -1.24 3.68 2.22
C ASP A 91 -0.95 3.50 3.72
N SER A 92 -0.37 2.36 4.13
CA SER A 92 -0.13 2.03 5.54
C SER A 92 0.96 2.87 6.22
N GLY A 93 1.86 3.48 5.44
CA GLY A 93 3.10 4.06 5.96
C GLY A 93 4.18 3.02 6.29
N HIS A 94 3.98 1.74 5.94
CA HIS A 94 4.93 0.64 6.14
C HIS A 94 5.34 -0.04 4.81
N PRO A 95 5.90 0.70 3.83
CA PRO A 95 6.35 0.13 2.56
C PRO A 95 7.43 -0.94 2.73
N ASP A 96 8.22 -0.87 3.80
CA ASP A 96 9.22 -1.87 4.17
C ASP A 96 8.58 -3.22 4.53
N ILE A 97 7.52 -3.22 5.35
CA ILE A 97 6.81 -4.47 5.72
C ILE A 97 6.18 -5.10 4.48
N ALA A 98 5.58 -4.29 3.61
CA ALA A 98 5.00 -4.75 2.35
C ALA A 98 6.05 -5.34 1.41
N TRP A 99 7.22 -4.70 1.29
CA TRP A 99 8.32 -5.18 0.48
C TRP A 99 8.89 -6.51 0.98
N GLU A 100 9.18 -6.63 2.29
CA GLU A 100 9.71 -7.89 2.84
C GLU A 100 8.72 -9.04 2.67
N PHE A 101 7.42 -8.79 2.86
CA PHE A 101 6.39 -9.78 2.56
C PHE A 101 6.37 -10.16 1.07
N ALA A 102 6.43 -9.18 0.17
CA ALA A 102 6.42 -9.43 -1.26
C ALA A 102 7.64 -10.23 -1.70
N LYS A 103 8.83 -9.89 -1.19
CA LYS A 103 10.09 -10.57 -1.46
C LYS A 103 10.05 -12.04 -1.02
N ALA A 104 9.47 -12.32 0.16
CA ALA A 104 9.29 -13.69 0.65
C ALA A 104 8.26 -14.51 -0.15
N ASN A 105 7.28 -13.85 -0.80
CA ASN A 105 6.16 -14.51 -1.47
C ASN A 105 6.09 -14.23 -2.98
N MET A 106 7.19 -13.73 -3.58
CA MET A 106 7.16 -13.12 -4.92
C MET A 106 6.66 -14.09 -5.98
N LYS A 107 7.09 -15.35 -5.93
CA LYS A 107 6.65 -16.38 -6.87
C LYS A 107 5.13 -16.57 -6.87
N THR A 108 4.53 -16.61 -5.68
CA THR A 108 3.07 -16.78 -5.51
C THR A 108 2.30 -15.54 -5.96
N LEU A 109 2.82 -14.34 -5.65
CA LEU A 109 2.22 -13.08 -6.08
C LEU A 109 2.24 -12.94 -7.61
N LEU A 110 3.37 -13.24 -8.24
CA LEU A 110 3.54 -13.15 -9.69
C LEU A 110 2.74 -14.20 -10.47
N ALA A 111 2.41 -15.35 -9.87
CA ALA A 111 1.57 -16.37 -10.51
C ALA A 111 0.16 -15.86 -10.85
N LYS A 112 -0.29 -14.79 -10.20
CA LYS A 112 -1.59 -14.14 -10.40
C LYS A 112 -1.53 -12.96 -11.40
N ILE A 113 -0.36 -12.64 -11.94
CA ILE A 113 -0.10 -11.41 -12.71
C ILE A 113 0.38 -11.78 -14.12
N ASP A 114 -0.05 -11.01 -15.13
CA ASP A 114 0.45 -11.17 -16.49
C ASP A 114 1.95 -10.80 -16.61
N ALA A 115 2.58 -11.17 -17.73
CA ALA A 115 4.02 -10.95 -17.91
C ALA A 115 4.44 -9.47 -17.87
N ALA A 116 3.58 -8.55 -18.36
CA ALA A 116 3.86 -7.12 -18.31
C ALA A 116 3.75 -6.60 -16.87
N GLY A 117 2.75 -7.06 -16.14
CA GLY A 117 2.53 -6.79 -14.73
C GLY A 117 3.67 -7.30 -13.86
N ALA A 118 4.21 -8.48 -14.15
CA ALA A 118 5.33 -9.05 -13.41
C ALA A 118 6.59 -8.17 -13.48
N ASN A 119 6.84 -7.55 -14.64
CA ASN A 119 7.99 -6.65 -14.83
C ASN A 119 7.90 -5.36 -14.00
N ARG A 120 6.68 -4.88 -13.73
CA ARG A 120 6.43 -3.65 -12.95
C ARG A 120 6.16 -3.89 -11.47
N TYR A 121 5.88 -5.13 -11.06
CA TYR A 121 5.38 -5.41 -9.72
C TYR A 121 6.41 -5.09 -8.63
N ALA A 122 7.60 -5.68 -8.70
CA ALA A 122 8.65 -5.41 -7.73
C ALA A 122 9.09 -3.94 -7.75
N PRO A 123 9.39 -3.30 -8.90
CA PRO A 123 9.68 -1.86 -8.94
C PRO A 123 8.56 -1.00 -8.34
N GLY A 124 7.29 -1.29 -8.63
CA GLY A 124 6.16 -0.49 -8.13
C GLY A 124 6.05 -0.44 -6.61
N LEU A 125 6.57 -1.45 -5.89
CA LEU A 125 6.61 -1.44 -4.42
C LEU A 125 7.66 -0.46 -3.86
N PHE A 126 8.64 -0.06 -4.68
CA PHE A 126 9.71 0.85 -4.26
C PHE A 126 9.36 2.34 -4.45
N THR A 127 8.34 2.67 -5.25
CA THR A 127 7.90 4.06 -5.51
C THR A 127 7.58 4.85 -4.24
N PHE A 128 7.32 4.18 -3.12
CA PHE A 128 6.96 4.78 -1.84
C PHE A 128 8.16 5.05 -0.91
N PHE A 129 9.38 4.70 -1.32
CA PHE A 129 10.60 5.03 -0.58
C PHE A 129 11.17 6.39 -0.96
N SER A 130 12.03 6.92 -0.08
CA SER A 130 12.67 8.24 -0.25
C SER A 130 14.12 8.23 0.27
N ASP A 131 14.80 7.08 0.19
CA ASP A 131 16.15 6.91 0.72
C ASP A 131 17.01 6.15 -0.32
N ASP A 132 18.24 6.62 -0.55
CA ASP A 132 19.13 6.10 -1.60
C ASP A 132 19.41 4.59 -1.46
N SER A 133 19.49 4.09 -0.22
CA SER A 133 19.73 2.67 0.05
C SER A 133 18.62 1.77 -0.51
N ARG A 134 17.38 2.25 -0.60
CA ARG A 134 16.27 1.50 -1.20
C ARG A 134 16.35 1.47 -2.72
N ALA A 135 16.87 2.52 -3.35
CA ALA A 135 17.15 2.50 -4.78
C ALA A 135 18.25 1.46 -5.10
N ASP A 136 19.28 1.37 -4.26
CA ASP A 136 20.36 0.37 -4.44
C ASP A 136 19.89 -1.06 -4.16
N GLU A 137 18.99 -1.26 -3.20
CA GLU A 137 18.32 -2.54 -3.00
C GLU A 137 17.52 -2.96 -4.24
N LEU A 138 16.74 -2.04 -4.84
CA LEU A 138 15.99 -2.33 -6.07
C LEU A 138 16.92 -2.72 -7.23
N LYS A 139 18.03 -2.00 -7.44
CA LYS A 139 19.03 -2.36 -8.46
C LYS A 139 19.58 -3.76 -8.25
N SER A 140 19.93 -4.08 -7.01
CA SER A 140 20.49 -5.39 -6.63
C SER A 140 19.47 -6.51 -6.77
N TYR A 141 18.22 -6.27 -6.36
CA TYR A 141 17.13 -7.21 -6.54
C TYR A 141 16.85 -7.46 -8.03
N ALA A 142 16.78 -6.40 -8.84
CA ALA A 142 16.53 -6.49 -10.26
C ALA A 142 17.60 -7.32 -10.99
N LYS A 143 18.88 -7.09 -10.70
CA LYS A 143 20.00 -7.84 -11.30
C LYS A 143 19.90 -9.35 -11.07
N ASN A 144 19.41 -9.76 -9.90
CA ASN A 144 19.41 -11.15 -9.48
C ASN A 144 18.09 -11.88 -9.76
N ASN A 145 16.96 -11.16 -9.86
CA ASN A 145 15.63 -11.77 -9.83
C ASN A 145 14.69 -11.33 -10.97
N LEU A 146 15.01 -10.25 -11.68
CA LEU A 146 14.13 -9.71 -12.72
C LEU A 146 14.69 -9.95 -14.13
N SER A 147 13.78 -10.02 -15.10
CA SER A 147 14.15 -10.14 -16.50
C SER A 147 14.65 -8.80 -17.05
N ALA A 148 15.37 -8.84 -18.18
CA ALA A 148 15.80 -7.63 -18.88
C ALA A 148 14.63 -6.71 -19.30
N ALA A 149 13.42 -7.26 -19.47
CA ALA A 149 12.23 -6.48 -19.78
C ALA A 149 11.80 -5.54 -18.64
N SER A 150 12.25 -5.80 -17.40
CA SER A 150 12.00 -4.92 -16.25
C SER A 150 12.94 -3.72 -16.18
N ALA A 151 14.02 -3.69 -16.99
CA ALA A 151 15.09 -2.70 -16.86
C ALA A 151 14.60 -1.25 -16.94
N ARG A 152 13.66 -0.96 -17.85
CA ARG A 152 13.08 0.39 -17.99
C ARG A 152 12.30 0.83 -16.76
N GLU A 153 11.46 -0.06 -16.21
CA GLU A 153 10.68 0.26 -15.00
C GLU A 153 11.55 0.36 -13.76
N VAL A 154 12.57 -0.50 -13.65
CA VAL A 154 13.58 -0.42 -12.59
C VAL A 154 14.30 0.92 -12.62
N ALA A 155 14.80 1.35 -13.79
CA ALA A 155 15.49 2.63 -13.94
C ALA A 155 14.59 3.81 -13.53
N LYS A 156 13.34 3.83 -14.02
CA LYS A 156 12.36 4.85 -13.67
C LYS A 156 12.13 4.96 -12.15
N VAL A 157 11.92 3.83 -11.47
CA VAL A 157 11.64 3.85 -10.02
C VAL A 157 12.90 4.20 -9.23
N VAL A 158 14.08 3.73 -9.65
CA VAL A 158 15.36 4.14 -9.06
C VAL A 158 15.51 5.66 -9.12
N ASP A 159 15.32 6.26 -10.29
CA ASP A 159 15.43 7.71 -10.49
C ASP A 159 14.42 8.45 -9.60
N GLU A 160 13.19 7.94 -9.49
CA GLU A 160 12.15 8.53 -8.64
C GLU A 160 12.52 8.47 -7.14
N VAL A 161 13.02 7.34 -6.65
CA VAL A 161 13.42 7.19 -5.24
C VAL A 161 14.62 8.10 -4.92
N GLN A 162 15.61 8.16 -5.81
CA GLN A 162 16.77 9.04 -5.65
C GLN A 162 16.37 10.52 -5.68
N PHE A 163 15.48 10.90 -6.59
CA PHE A 163 14.90 12.24 -6.63
C PHE A 163 14.20 12.58 -5.30
N ARG A 164 13.36 11.69 -4.78
CA ARG A 164 12.68 11.87 -3.48
C ARG A 164 13.68 11.99 -2.33
N ALA A 165 14.76 11.21 -2.33
CA ALA A 165 15.82 11.27 -1.33
C ALA A 165 16.56 12.61 -1.33
N GLU A 166 16.95 13.08 -2.52
CA GLU A 166 17.57 14.40 -2.66
C GLU A 166 16.60 15.52 -2.27
N PHE A 167 15.35 15.45 -2.72
CA PHE A 167 14.32 16.43 -2.41
C PHE A 167 14.10 16.54 -0.90
N LYS A 168 13.93 15.40 -0.22
CA LYS A 168 13.79 15.31 1.24
C LYS A 168 14.98 15.96 1.95
N ARG A 169 16.22 15.65 1.53
CA ARG A 169 17.45 16.23 2.09
C ARG A 169 17.54 17.74 1.91
N ARG A 170 17.15 18.26 0.75
CA ARG A 170 17.28 19.68 0.40
C ARG A 170 16.16 20.55 0.98
N ILE A 171 14.92 20.07 0.89
CA ILE A 171 13.71 20.85 1.18
C ILE A 171 13.17 20.59 2.58
N GLY A 172 13.40 19.41 3.15
CA GLY A 172 12.94 19.05 4.50
C GLY A 172 13.29 20.10 5.57
N PRO A 173 14.56 20.54 5.70
CA PRO A 173 14.93 21.57 6.67
C PRO A 173 14.25 22.93 6.45
N GLN A 174 14.00 23.29 5.19
CA GLN A 174 13.36 24.56 4.82
C GLN A 174 11.88 24.55 5.19
N VAL A 175 11.19 23.43 4.93
CA VAL A 175 9.79 23.25 5.31
C VAL A 175 9.64 23.28 6.83
N ASN A 176 10.51 22.57 7.56
CA ASN A 176 10.49 22.59 9.02
C ASN A 176 10.68 24.01 9.56
N SER A 177 11.68 24.75 9.05
CA SER A 177 11.91 26.14 9.46
C SER A 177 10.72 27.06 9.18
N TRP A 178 10.00 26.84 8.07
CA TRP A 178 8.81 27.62 7.72
C TRP A 178 7.62 27.30 8.64
N ILE A 179 7.42 26.04 9.02
CA ILE A 179 6.37 25.62 9.96
C ILE A 179 6.64 26.21 11.34
N ASP A 180 7.86 26.06 11.86
CA ASP A 180 8.25 26.58 13.18
C ASP A 180 8.12 28.12 13.23
N GLY A 181 8.53 28.80 12.16
CA GLY A 181 8.39 30.26 12.04
C GLY A 181 6.94 30.75 11.90
N LYS A 182 5.97 29.86 11.65
CA LYS A 182 4.53 30.17 11.61
C LYS A 182 3.84 29.94 12.95
N GLU A 183 4.29 28.97 13.76
CA GLU A 183 3.76 28.76 15.11
C GLU A 183 4.14 29.89 16.09
N HIS A 184 5.15 30.69 15.74
CA HIS A 184 5.60 31.84 16.54
C HIS A 184 5.00 33.21 16.12
N ARG A 185 3.98 33.24 15.25
CA ARG A 185 3.22 34.46 14.90
C ARG A 185 1.76 34.33 15.28
#